data_AF-A0A0B5AUK3-F1
#
_entry.id   AF-A0A0B5AUK3-F1
#
_cell.length_a   1.000
_cell.length_b   1.000
_cell.length_c   1.000
_cell.angle_alpha   90.00
_cell.angle_beta   90.00
_cell.angle_gamma   90.00
#
_symmetry.space_group_name_H-M   'P 1'
#
loop_
_entity.id
_entity.type
_entity.pdbx_description
1 polymer ?
#
loop_
_entity_poly.entity_id
_entity_poly.type
_entity_poly.pdbx_seq_one_letter_code
_entity_poly.pdbx_strand_id
1 'polypeptide(L)'
;MEKNDWFLSMYYSDLKYEIKGNEKKIIEHLYLVMDQLKEAKDQENRSINLDFKVNRKASEGIQEIFSNKFEKIEIDTELRTYVETLGTRIEWIYCLGIACYIVNQEENFLTAKKLRETYIKAGIKQPQNIHLSINQCVRKGFMKEIGKVKGLKAYIVTNDGMDFIDRQVKIDHKAVDDNGFEDPEQKEQLENFYNQLSNKDHLFLKQFEVMEERILIMMFMLKLKNVATAIRPNFMYLLMVKIYGYDGLPRSVHLGLSRTRPLTKKIKWYNKIHYQIEKEGIDWAEDQLNAFKS
;
A
#
# COMPACT_ATOMS: atom_id res chain seq x y z
N MET A 1 7.00 -18.33 31.87
CA MET A 1 6.62 -19.24 30.77
C MET A 1 5.22 -18.88 30.32
N GLU A 2 5.07 -18.35 29.11
CA GLU A 2 3.81 -17.79 28.62
C GLU A 2 2.77 -18.90 28.33
N LYS A 3 1.56 -18.73 28.86
CA LYS A 3 0.52 -19.78 28.95
C LYS A 3 -0.22 -20.09 27.63
N ASN A 4 0.08 -19.39 26.53
CA ASN A 4 -0.77 -19.38 25.33
C ASN A 4 -0.02 -19.70 24.02
N ASP A 5 1.00 -20.56 24.11
CA ASP A 5 1.70 -21.06 22.92
C ASP A 5 0.92 -22.21 22.29
N TRP A 6 0.33 -21.95 21.13
CA TRP A 6 -0.29 -22.95 20.26
C TRP A 6 0.70 -23.38 19.18
N PHE A 7 0.54 -24.60 18.69
CA PHE A 7 1.32 -25.17 17.59
C PHE A 7 0.39 -25.60 16.47
N LEU A 8 0.73 -25.17 15.25
CA LEU A 8 0.15 -25.63 14.00
C LEU A 8 1.26 -26.32 13.20
N SER A 9 1.11 -27.61 12.95
CA SER A 9 1.92 -28.35 11.97
C SER A 9 1.02 -28.68 10.78
N MET A 10 1.46 -28.33 9.57
CA MET A 10 0.80 -28.65 8.32
C MET A 10 1.78 -29.42 7.42
N TYR A 11 1.27 -30.44 6.75
CA TYR A 11 2.02 -31.31 5.84
C TYR A 11 1.45 -31.18 4.42
N TYR A 12 2.32 -30.93 3.44
CA TYR A 12 2.00 -30.97 2.01
C TYR A 12 3.12 -31.67 1.24
N SER A 13 2.86 -32.88 0.73
CA SER A 13 3.89 -33.72 0.10
C SER A 13 5.15 -33.82 0.99
N ASP A 14 6.25 -33.17 0.60
CA ASP A 14 7.52 -33.16 1.33
C ASP A 14 7.72 -31.88 2.18
N LEU A 15 6.80 -30.92 2.09
CA LEU A 15 6.85 -29.65 2.82
C LEU A 15 6.17 -29.82 4.18
N LYS A 16 6.97 -29.62 5.23
CA LYS A 16 6.52 -29.53 6.61
C LYS A 16 6.54 -28.07 7.03
N TYR A 17 5.37 -27.47 7.22
CA TYR A 17 5.23 -26.12 7.75
C TYR A 17 4.82 -26.17 9.21
N GLU A 18 5.65 -25.64 10.10
CA GLU A 18 5.37 -25.61 11.53
C GLU A 18 5.41 -24.18 12.05
N ILE A 19 4.33 -23.77 12.70
CA ILE A 19 4.28 -22.48 13.35
C ILE A 19 3.83 -22.59 14.80
N LYS A 20 4.57 -21.89 15.65
CA LYS A 20 4.29 -21.70 17.06
C LYS A 20 3.87 -20.25 17.30
N GLY A 21 2.76 -20.05 18.00
CA GLY A 21 2.27 -18.70 18.27
C GLY A 21 0.98 -18.64 19.06
N ASN A 22 0.52 -17.42 19.30
CA ASN A 22 -0.83 -17.16 19.79
C ASN A 22 -1.87 -17.43 18.68
N GLU A 23 -3.16 -17.51 19.06
CA GLU A 23 -4.29 -17.76 18.16
C GLU A 23 -4.29 -16.84 16.92
N LYS A 24 -4.03 -15.55 17.12
CA LYS A 24 -3.96 -14.57 16.04
C LYS A 24 -2.89 -14.94 15.00
N LYS A 25 -1.68 -15.26 15.46
CA LYS A 25 -0.56 -15.66 14.59
C LYS A 25 -0.84 -16.97 13.85
N ILE A 26 -1.50 -17.92 14.51
CA ILE A 26 -1.92 -19.17 13.85
C ILE A 26 -2.93 -18.89 12.74
N ILE A 27 -3.95 -18.07 12.99
CA ILE A 27 -4.97 -17.73 12.00
C ILE A 27 -4.36 -17.01 10.79
N GLU A 28 -3.50 -16.02 11.03
CA GLU A 28 -2.81 -15.29 9.95
C GLU A 28 -2.01 -16.22 9.04
N HIS A 29 -1.26 -17.14 9.63
CA HIS A 29 -0.45 -18.09 8.87
C HIS A 29 -1.28 -19.19 8.21
N LEU A 30 -2.40 -19.60 8.81
CA LEU A 30 -3.32 -20.53 8.19
C LEU A 30 -3.92 -19.93 6.90
N TYR A 31 -4.31 -18.65 6.91
CA TYR A 31 -4.76 -17.96 5.71
C TYR A 31 -3.67 -17.84 4.64
N LEU A 32 -2.45 -17.45 5.02
CA LEU A 32 -1.31 -17.34 4.08
C LEU A 32 -0.99 -18.67 3.39
N VAL A 33 -0.98 -19.74 4.18
CA VAL A 33 -0.66 -21.06 3.66
C VAL A 33 -1.79 -21.61 2.80
N MET A 34 -3.06 -21.32 3.15
CA MET A 34 -4.20 -21.62 2.28
C MET A 34 -4.12 -20.92 0.93
N ASP A 35 -3.62 -19.68 0.88
CA ASP A 35 -3.44 -18.91 -0.36
C ASP A 35 -2.36 -19.55 -1.24
N GLN A 36 -1.21 -19.88 -0.66
CA GLN A 36 -0.10 -20.56 -1.36
C GLN A 36 -0.51 -21.94 -1.91
N LEU A 37 -1.32 -22.69 -1.17
CA LEU A 37 -1.82 -23.99 -1.60
C LEU A 37 -2.89 -23.89 -2.70
N LYS A 38 -3.65 -22.79 -2.77
CA LYS A 38 -4.58 -22.53 -3.88
C LYS A 38 -3.84 -22.30 -5.18
N GLU A 39 -2.80 -21.46 -5.15
CA GLU A 39 -1.94 -21.19 -6.31
C GLU A 39 -1.26 -22.46 -6.83
N ALA A 40 -0.84 -23.35 -5.93
CA ALA A 40 -0.26 -24.65 -6.29
C ALA A 40 -1.29 -25.64 -6.89
N LYS A 41 -2.56 -25.58 -6.44
CA LYS A 41 -3.63 -26.49 -6.91
C LYS A 41 -4.05 -26.19 -8.35
N ASP A 42 -4.08 -24.92 -8.72
CA ASP A 42 -4.42 -24.48 -10.09
C ASP A 42 -3.37 -24.91 -11.12
N GLN A 43 -2.16 -25.25 -10.66
CA GLN A 43 -1.07 -25.71 -11.53
C GLN A 43 -1.02 -27.25 -11.71
N GLU A 44 -1.50 -28.05 -10.75
CA GLU A 44 -1.27 -29.51 -10.77
C GLU A 44 -2.49 -30.44 -10.58
N ASN A 45 -3.71 -29.93 -10.35
CA ASN A 45 -4.93 -30.78 -10.31
C ASN A 45 -4.84 -31.99 -9.34
N ARG A 46 -4.10 -31.86 -8.23
CA ARG A 46 -3.92 -32.91 -7.22
C ARG A 46 -4.83 -32.67 -6.01
N SER A 47 -5.34 -33.75 -5.42
CA SER A 47 -6.09 -33.71 -4.15
C SER A 47 -5.13 -33.45 -2.98
N ILE A 48 -5.30 -32.32 -2.31
CA ILE A 48 -4.47 -31.90 -1.18
C ILE A 48 -5.00 -32.58 0.08
N ASN A 49 -4.20 -33.45 0.70
CA ASN A 49 -4.44 -33.95 2.05
C ASN A 49 -3.69 -33.07 3.04
N LEU A 50 -4.43 -32.28 3.82
CA LEU A 50 -3.87 -31.43 4.87
C LEU A 50 -4.15 -32.07 6.22
N ASP A 51 -3.10 -32.56 6.87
CA ASP A 51 -3.17 -33.01 8.25
C ASP A 51 -2.78 -31.86 9.19
N PHE A 52 -3.68 -31.56 10.12
CA PHE A 52 -3.49 -30.52 11.14
C PHE A 52 -3.43 -31.15 12.53
N LYS A 53 -2.36 -30.86 13.26
CA LYS A 53 -2.23 -31.22 14.68
C LYS A 53 -2.23 -29.97 15.55
N VAL A 54 -3.29 -29.79 16.33
CA VAL A 54 -3.38 -28.77 17.37
C VAL A 54 -3.20 -29.45 18.73
N ASN A 55 -2.12 -29.12 19.43
CA ASN A 55 -1.96 -29.56 20.81
C ASN A 55 -2.78 -28.62 21.71
N ARG A 56 -3.82 -29.19 22.38
CA ARG A 56 -4.82 -28.56 23.28
C ARG A 56 -6.16 -28.25 22.61
N LYS A 57 -7.22 -28.18 23.43
CA LYS A 57 -8.62 -27.96 23.03
C LYS A 57 -8.72 -26.64 22.26
N ALA A 58 -8.86 -26.70 20.94
CA ALA A 58 -8.93 -25.54 20.05
C ALA A 58 -10.08 -24.60 20.48
N SER A 59 -9.92 -23.28 20.30
CA SER A 59 -11.01 -22.31 20.51
C SER A 59 -12.15 -22.56 19.51
N GLU A 60 -13.37 -22.12 19.83
CA GLU A 60 -14.55 -22.28 18.97
C GLU A 60 -14.30 -21.73 17.55
N GLY A 61 -13.58 -20.61 17.41
CA GLY A 61 -13.27 -20.03 16.10
C GLY A 61 -12.34 -20.89 15.24
N ILE A 62 -11.36 -21.58 15.85
CA ILE A 62 -10.51 -22.51 15.12
C ILE A 62 -11.31 -23.82 14.84
N GLN A 63 -12.14 -24.27 15.78
CA GLN A 63 -13.05 -25.40 15.56
C GLN A 63 -14.08 -25.16 14.46
N GLU A 64 -14.58 -23.94 14.29
CA GLU A 64 -15.51 -23.56 13.23
C GLU A 64 -14.86 -23.64 11.84
N ILE A 65 -13.60 -23.18 11.73
CA ILE A 65 -12.77 -23.37 10.54
C ILE A 65 -12.56 -24.86 10.23
N PHE A 66 -12.47 -25.71 11.26
CA PHE A 66 -12.31 -27.17 11.11
C PHE A 66 -13.62 -27.94 10.85
N SER A 67 -14.76 -27.43 11.34
CA SER A 67 -16.07 -28.12 11.28
C SER A 67 -16.75 -27.92 9.94
N ASN A 68 -16.51 -26.78 9.29
CA ASN A 68 -16.88 -26.59 7.91
C ASN A 68 -15.94 -27.43 7.04
N LYS A 69 -16.42 -28.59 6.59
CA LYS A 69 -15.77 -29.43 5.56
C LYS A 69 -15.46 -28.59 4.32
N PHE A 70 -14.31 -27.92 4.28
CA PHE A 70 -13.77 -27.12 3.16
C PHE A 70 -14.83 -26.64 2.16
N GLU A 71 -15.90 -26.01 2.65
CA GLU A 71 -16.82 -25.28 1.79
C GLU A 71 -16.07 -24.01 1.45
N LYS A 72 -15.29 -24.14 0.35
CA LYS A 72 -14.86 -23.10 -0.56
C LYS A 72 -15.02 -21.71 0.07
N ILE A 73 -14.00 -21.24 0.79
CA ILE A 73 -13.90 -19.81 1.11
C ILE A 73 -13.71 -19.10 -0.23
N GLU A 74 -14.83 -18.74 -0.85
CA GLU A 74 -14.88 -17.88 -2.02
C GLU A 74 -14.35 -16.53 -1.56
N ILE A 75 -13.10 -16.26 -1.95
CA ILE A 75 -12.52 -14.93 -1.79
C ILE A 75 -13.38 -14.03 -2.66
N ASP A 76 -13.87 -12.96 -2.06
CA ASP A 76 -14.60 -11.93 -2.80
C ASP A 76 -13.60 -11.23 -3.73
N THR A 77 -13.45 -11.78 -4.94
CA THR A 77 -12.54 -11.29 -5.97
C THR A 77 -12.91 -9.88 -6.39
N GLU A 78 -14.20 -9.53 -6.34
CA GLU A 78 -14.67 -8.17 -6.67
C GLU A 78 -14.19 -7.17 -5.62
N LEU A 79 -14.35 -7.48 -4.33
CA LEU A 79 -13.84 -6.65 -3.24
C LEU A 79 -12.31 -6.55 -3.27
N ARG A 80 -11.61 -7.64 -3.59
CA ARG A 80 -10.14 -7.63 -3.71
C ARG A 80 -9.69 -6.71 -4.84
N THR A 81 -10.25 -6.87 -6.04
CA THR A 81 -9.96 -6.00 -7.18
C THR A 81 -10.32 -4.54 -6.87
N TYR A 82 -11.47 -4.30 -6.23
CA TYR A 82 -11.86 -2.96 -5.82
C TYR A 82 -10.85 -2.31 -4.86
N VAL A 83 -10.36 -3.05 -3.86
CA VAL A 83 -9.35 -2.53 -2.92
C VAL A 83 -8.00 -2.32 -3.62
N GLU A 84 -7.63 -3.18 -4.56
CA GLU A 84 -6.45 -2.97 -5.41
C GLU A 84 -6.59 -1.68 -6.25
N THR A 85 -7.79 -1.36 -6.76
CA THR A 85 -8.04 -0.11 -7.52
C THR A 85 -8.00 1.17 -6.70
N LEU A 86 -7.92 1.10 -5.37
CA LEU A 86 -7.75 2.30 -4.53
C LEU A 86 -6.34 2.92 -4.65
N GLY A 87 -5.36 2.15 -5.17
CA GLY A 87 -4.03 2.66 -5.51
C GLY A 87 -3.24 3.26 -4.36
N THR A 88 -3.52 2.89 -3.11
CA THR A 88 -2.99 3.62 -1.95
C THR A 88 -2.61 2.72 -0.81
N ARG A 89 -1.39 2.87 -0.26
CA ARG A 89 -0.92 2.10 0.90
C ARG A 89 -1.37 2.66 2.25
N ILE A 90 -2.24 3.68 2.25
CA ILE A 90 -2.63 4.40 3.46
C ILE A 90 -3.77 3.66 4.16
N GLU A 91 -3.49 3.11 5.36
CA GLU A 91 -4.41 2.24 6.11
C GLU A 91 -5.82 2.82 6.34
N TRP A 92 -5.96 4.13 6.57
CA TRP A 92 -7.28 4.72 6.75
C TRP A 92 -8.05 4.87 5.45
N ILE A 93 -7.36 4.99 4.31
CA ILE A 93 -8.03 5.04 3.00
C ILE A 93 -8.55 3.64 2.64
N TYR A 94 -7.77 2.58 2.89
CA TYR A 94 -8.28 1.20 2.77
C TYR A 94 -9.51 0.96 3.65
N CYS A 95 -9.46 1.45 4.90
CA CYS A 95 -10.58 1.34 5.82
C CYS A 95 -11.82 2.07 5.32
N LEU A 96 -11.66 3.25 4.73
CA LEU A 96 -12.76 4.00 4.13
C LEU A 96 -13.27 3.34 2.86
N GLY A 97 -12.39 2.85 1.98
CA GLY A 97 -12.78 2.19 0.74
C GLY A 97 -13.63 0.95 0.99
N ILE A 98 -13.21 0.09 1.92
CA ILE A 98 -13.98 -1.09 2.35
C ILE A 98 -15.30 -0.67 3.01
N ALA A 99 -15.29 0.40 3.81
CA ALA A 99 -16.52 0.95 4.37
C ALA A 99 -17.51 1.39 3.28
N CYS A 100 -17.06 2.09 2.23
CA CYS A 100 -17.88 2.47 1.08
C CYS A 100 -18.41 1.25 0.32
N TYR A 101 -17.58 0.22 0.12
CA TYR A 101 -18.00 -1.02 -0.54
C TYR A 101 -19.15 -1.71 0.21
N ILE A 102 -19.03 -1.83 1.53
CA ILE A 102 -20.07 -2.44 2.37
C ILE A 102 -21.38 -1.63 2.29
N VAL A 103 -21.29 -0.29 2.30
CA VAL A 103 -22.47 0.58 2.18
C VAL A 103 -23.16 0.43 0.82
N ASN A 104 -22.40 0.26 -0.26
CA ASN A 104 -22.93 0.01 -1.60
C ASN A 104 -23.64 -1.35 -1.73
N GLN A 105 -23.38 -2.31 -0.83
CA GLN A 105 -24.09 -3.60 -0.75
C GLN A 105 -25.31 -3.57 0.20
N GLU A 106 -25.97 -2.41 0.33
CA GLU A 106 -27.22 -2.17 1.07
C GLU A 106 -27.12 -2.21 2.62
N GLU A 107 -25.94 -1.95 3.18
CA GLU A 107 -25.79 -1.85 4.63
C GLU A 107 -25.63 -0.42 5.15
N ASN A 108 -26.56 -0.01 6.01
CA ASN A 108 -26.62 1.37 6.49
C ASN A 108 -25.66 1.70 7.65
N PHE A 109 -24.95 0.73 8.22
CA PHE A 109 -24.03 0.99 9.33
C PHE A 109 -22.87 0.01 9.40
N LEU A 110 -21.76 0.50 9.92
CA LEU A 110 -20.47 -0.17 9.98
C LEU A 110 -20.01 -0.30 11.43
N THR A 111 -19.37 -1.42 11.76
CA THR A 111 -18.68 -1.60 13.04
C THR A 111 -17.25 -2.04 12.78
N ALA A 112 -16.35 -1.83 13.74
CA ALA A 112 -14.97 -2.30 13.65
C ALA A 112 -14.90 -3.83 13.46
N LYS A 113 -15.81 -4.58 14.09
CA LYS A 113 -15.92 -6.04 13.91
C LYS A 113 -16.21 -6.39 12.45
N LYS A 114 -17.21 -5.73 11.86
CA LYS A 114 -17.63 -5.97 10.48
C LYS A 114 -16.53 -5.64 9.48
N LEU A 115 -15.87 -4.49 9.64
CA LEU A 115 -14.74 -4.13 8.78
C LEU A 115 -13.63 -5.20 8.83
N ARG A 116 -13.28 -5.72 10.02
CA ARG A 116 -12.29 -6.81 10.15
C ARG A 116 -12.73 -8.08 9.42
N GLU A 117 -13.99 -8.47 9.56
CA GLU A 117 -14.56 -9.63 8.86
C GLU A 117 -14.47 -9.44 7.35
N THR A 118 -14.76 -8.24 6.85
CA THR A 118 -14.66 -7.91 5.42
C THR A 118 -13.22 -7.96 4.90
N TYR A 119 -12.23 -7.48 5.67
CA TYR A 119 -10.81 -7.66 5.33
C TYR A 119 -10.43 -9.15 5.20
N ILE A 120 -10.92 -9.98 6.14
CA ILE A 120 -10.66 -11.42 6.12
C ILE A 120 -11.30 -12.07 4.89
N LYS A 121 -12.56 -11.75 4.58
CA LYS A 121 -13.27 -12.24 3.39
C LYS A 121 -12.57 -11.87 2.08
N ALA A 122 -11.98 -10.68 2.03
CA ALA A 122 -11.25 -10.19 0.87
C ALA A 122 -9.83 -10.78 0.72
N GLY A 123 -9.31 -11.46 1.76
CA GLY A 123 -7.91 -11.88 1.80
C GLY A 123 -6.91 -10.72 1.88
N ILE A 124 -7.32 -9.57 2.43
CA ILE A 124 -6.52 -8.33 2.46
C ILE A 124 -5.97 -8.10 3.86
N LYS A 125 -4.73 -7.60 3.94
CA LYS A 125 -4.09 -7.25 5.21
C LYS A 125 -4.89 -6.18 5.95
N GLN A 126 -5.28 -6.50 7.18
CA GLN A 126 -5.95 -5.55 8.07
C GLN A 126 -4.99 -4.41 8.49
N PRO A 127 -5.51 -3.19 8.75
CA PRO A 127 -4.76 -2.13 9.39
C PRO A 127 -4.18 -2.60 10.73
N GLN A 128 -2.98 -2.14 11.08
CA GLN A 128 -2.38 -2.43 12.39
C GLN A 128 -3.32 -2.02 13.53
N ASN A 129 -4.03 -0.89 13.36
CA ASN A 129 -5.03 -0.42 14.29
C ASN A 129 -6.29 0.07 13.57
N ILE A 130 -7.26 -0.83 13.39
CA ILE A 130 -8.53 -0.49 12.72
C ILE A 130 -9.30 0.65 13.40
N HIS A 131 -9.21 0.78 14.74
CA HIS A 131 -9.91 1.84 15.45
C HIS A 131 -9.27 3.20 15.18
N LEU A 132 -7.95 3.26 15.02
CA LEU A 132 -7.25 4.45 14.60
C LEU A 132 -7.68 4.86 13.19
N SER A 133 -7.73 3.91 12.25
CA SER A 133 -8.18 4.16 10.88
C SER A 133 -9.62 4.71 10.84
N ILE A 134 -10.54 4.10 11.59
CA ILE A 134 -11.93 4.59 11.72
C ILE A 134 -11.95 6.01 12.31
N ASN A 135 -11.21 6.25 13.39
CA ASN A 135 -11.15 7.58 14.01
C ASN A 135 -10.58 8.64 13.07
N GLN A 136 -9.62 8.29 12.21
CA GLN A 136 -9.09 9.19 11.19
C GLN A 136 -10.16 9.51 10.13
N CYS A 137 -10.95 8.53 9.71
CA CYS A 137 -12.08 8.75 8.80
C CYS A 137 -13.15 9.67 9.42
N VAL A 138 -13.44 9.47 10.71
CA VAL A 138 -14.39 10.32 11.45
C VAL A 138 -13.88 11.76 11.60
N ARG A 139 -12.62 11.95 12.00
CA ARG A 139 -12.01 13.29 12.11
C ARG A 139 -11.97 14.05 10.80
N LYS A 140 -11.88 13.33 9.67
CA LYS A 140 -11.88 13.90 8.32
C LYS A 140 -13.29 14.19 7.78
N GLY A 141 -14.34 13.84 8.52
CA GLY A 141 -15.73 14.01 8.10
C GLY A 141 -16.22 12.97 7.10
N PHE A 142 -15.43 11.94 6.79
CA PHE A 142 -15.79 10.87 5.84
C PHE A 142 -16.65 9.77 6.46
N MET A 143 -16.61 9.65 7.79
CA MET A 143 -17.49 8.78 8.56
C MET A 143 -18.09 9.54 9.73
N LYS A 144 -19.23 9.07 10.23
CA LYS A 144 -19.90 9.65 11.40
C LYS A 144 -20.30 8.54 12.37
N GLU A 145 -19.96 8.69 13.66
CA GLU A 145 -20.45 7.81 14.72
C GLU A 145 -21.96 8.06 14.93
N ILE A 146 -22.77 7.01 14.85
CA ILE A 146 -24.24 7.09 15.00
C ILE A 146 -24.73 6.47 16.32
N GLY A 147 -23.82 5.97 17.15
CA GLY A 147 -24.12 5.39 18.46
C GLY A 147 -23.58 3.97 18.58
N LYS A 148 -24.35 3.09 19.23
CA LYS A 148 -23.98 1.69 19.44
C LYS A 148 -25.03 0.76 18.85
N VAL A 149 -24.58 -0.28 18.13
CA VAL A 149 -25.41 -1.39 17.66
C VAL A 149 -24.86 -2.67 18.28
N LYS A 150 -25.72 -3.44 18.96
CA LYS A 150 -25.33 -4.66 19.69
C LYS A 150 -24.13 -4.44 20.63
N GLY A 151 -24.09 -3.28 21.32
CA GLY A 151 -23.02 -2.90 22.24
C GLY A 151 -21.72 -2.41 21.58
N LEU A 152 -21.59 -2.49 20.25
CA LEU A 152 -20.43 -2.03 19.50
C LEU A 152 -20.68 -0.64 18.92
N LYS A 153 -19.65 0.22 18.89
CA LYS A 153 -19.74 1.52 18.20
C LYS A 153 -20.06 1.31 16.71
N ALA A 154 -21.06 2.06 16.25
CA ALA A 154 -21.55 2.02 14.88
C ALA A 154 -21.31 3.35 14.17
N TYR A 155 -20.99 3.25 12.88
CA TYR A 155 -20.61 4.37 12.04
C TYR A 155 -21.34 4.33 10.71
N ILE A 156 -21.53 5.48 10.08
CA ILE A 156 -22.00 5.60 8.70
C ILE A 156 -20.94 6.29 7.87
N VAL A 157 -20.86 5.96 6.57
CA VAL A 157 -20.07 6.74 5.61
C VAL A 157 -20.88 7.96 5.22
N THR A 158 -20.23 9.11 5.14
CA THR A 158 -20.87 10.36 4.67
C THR A 158 -20.78 10.45 3.15
N ASN A 159 -21.60 11.30 2.53
CA ASN A 159 -21.49 11.58 1.09
C ASN A 159 -20.07 12.05 0.71
N ASP A 160 -19.47 12.91 1.54
CA ASP A 160 -18.08 13.35 1.35
C ASP A 160 -17.07 12.18 1.34
N GLY A 161 -17.34 11.15 2.15
CA GLY A 161 -16.54 9.91 2.19
C GLY A 161 -16.69 9.09 0.91
N MET A 162 -17.92 8.95 0.40
CA MET A 162 -18.20 8.29 -0.88
C MET A 162 -17.51 9.03 -2.04
N ASP A 163 -17.71 10.35 -2.12
CA ASP A 163 -17.11 11.21 -3.16
C ASP A 163 -15.59 11.21 -3.11
N PHE A 164 -15.00 11.08 -1.92
CA PHE A 164 -13.55 10.96 -1.77
C PHE A 164 -13.03 9.65 -2.38
N ILE A 165 -13.67 8.52 -2.10
CA ILE A 165 -13.26 7.22 -2.63
C ILE A 165 -13.51 7.12 -4.14
N ASP A 166 -14.64 7.62 -4.64
CA ASP A 166 -14.91 7.66 -6.06
C ASP A 166 -13.85 8.45 -6.84
N ARG A 167 -13.39 9.57 -6.28
CA ARG A 167 -12.28 10.33 -6.85
C ARG A 167 -10.97 9.55 -6.78
N GLN A 168 -10.70 8.87 -5.67
CA GLN A 168 -9.49 8.07 -5.50
C GLN A 168 -9.39 6.96 -6.56
N VAL A 169 -10.48 6.20 -6.78
CA VAL A 169 -10.55 5.14 -7.81
C VAL A 169 -10.44 5.73 -9.23
N LYS A 170 -11.05 6.90 -9.48
CA LYS A 170 -10.96 7.59 -10.79
C LYS A 170 -9.58 8.18 -11.08
N ILE A 171 -8.80 8.53 -10.06
CA ILE A 171 -7.45 9.07 -10.21
C ILE A 171 -6.49 7.96 -10.67
N ASP A 172 -6.67 6.72 -10.20
CA ASP A 172 -5.80 5.58 -10.54
C ASP A 172 -6.00 5.08 -11.98
N HIS A 173 -7.18 5.31 -12.56
CA HIS A 173 -7.46 5.05 -13.98
C HIS A 173 -7.06 6.18 -14.93
N LYS A 174 -6.56 7.30 -14.41
CA LYS A 174 -5.84 8.29 -15.23
C LYS A 174 -4.35 8.00 -15.14
N ALA A 175 -3.92 6.99 -15.90
CA ALA A 175 -2.58 6.99 -16.49
C ALA A 175 -2.30 8.42 -16.93
N VAL A 176 -1.23 9.04 -16.40
CA VAL A 176 -0.79 10.44 -16.57
C VAL A 176 -1.35 11.05 -17.86
N ASP A 177 -2.62 11.48 -17.82
CA ASP A 177 -3.24 12.17 -18.92
C ASP A 177 -2.60 13.56 -18.91
N ASP A 178 -2.50 14.17 -20.08
CA ASP A 178 -1.84 15.46 -20.36
C ASP A 178 -2.18 16.64 -19.43
N ASN A 179 -3.12 16.46 -18.49
CA ASN A 179 -3.58 17.39 -17.48
C ASN A 179 -2.76 17.42 -16.17
N GLY A 180 -1.77 16.53 -15.98
CA GLY A 180 -0.92 16.51 -14.78
C GLY A 180 0.24 17.52 -14.77
N PHE A 181 0.55 18.08 -15.95
CA PHE A 181 1.63 19.04 -16.14
C PHE A 181 1.16 20.45 -15.80
N GLU A 182 2.02 21.21 -15.14
CA GLU A 182 1.71 22.59 -14.77
C GLU A 182 1.85 23.56 -15.94
N ASP A 183 2.65 23.19 -16.94
CA ASP A 183 2.88 23.90 -18.19
C ASP A 183 3.47 22.92 -19.25
N PRO A 184 3.43 23.27 -20.56
CA PRO A 184 3.98 22.44 -21.62
C PRO A 184 5.50 22.21 -21.53
N GLU A 185 6.23 23.18 -20.98
CA GLU A 185 7.68 23.10 -20.80
C GLU A 185 8.05 21.97 -19.83
N GLN A 186 7.27 21.80 -18.76
CA GLN A 186 7.42 20.70 -17.81
C GLN A 186 7.27 19.33 -18.47
N LYS A 187 6.33 19.19 -19.42
CA LYS A 187 6.15 17.95 -20.19
C LYS A 187 7.36 17.67 -21.06
N GLU A 188 7.84 18.69 -21.78
CA GLU A 188 9.03 18.58 -22.62
C GLU A 188 10.28 18.22 -21.79
N GLN A 189 10.48 18.85 -20.63
CA GLN A 189 11.59 18.54 -19.72
C GLN A 189 11.53 17.09 -19.22
N LEU A 190 10.33 16.59 -18.88
CA LEU A 190 10.16 15.21 -18.41
C LEU A 190 10.50 14.21 -19.51
N GLU A 191 9.96 14.39 -20.70
CA GLU A 191 10.19 13.48 -21.83
C GLU A 191 11.64 13.58 -22.33
N ASN A 192 12.22 14.78 -22.38
CA ASN A 192 13.64 14.97 -22.67
C ASN A 192 14.52 14.25 -21.66
N PHE A 193 14.25 14.39 -20.36
CA PHE A 193 14.98 13.67 -19.33
C PHE A 193 14.88 12.15 -19.51
N TYR A 194 13.66 11.64 -19.69
CA TYR A 194 13.41 10.22 -19.87
C TYR A 194 14.16 9.64 -21.08
N ASN A 195 14.14 10.35 -22.21
CA ASN A 195 14.85 9.94 -23.43
C ASN A 195 16.37 9.99 -23.31
N GLN A 196 16.92 10.77 -22.38
CA GLN A 196 18.36 10.83 -22.11
C GLN A 196 18.86 9.75 -21.13
N LEU A 197 17.96 8.96 -20.53
CA LEU A 197 18.34 7.87 -19.62
C LEU A 197 18.81 6.65 -20.42
N SER A 198 20.01 6.19 -20.11
CA SER A 198 20.52 4.91 -20.59
C SER A 198 19.97 3.75 -19.77
N ASN A 199 20.10 2.52 -20.26
CA ASN A 199 19.76 1.32 -19.48
C ASN A 199 20.52 1.26 -18.14
N LYS A 200 21.78 1.72 -18.11
CA LYS A 200 22.57 1.80 -16.87
C LYS A 200 22.00 2.84 -15.91
N ASP A 201 21.53 3.98 -16.42
CA ASP A 201 20.88 5.01 -15.60
C ASP A 201 19.60 4.45 -14.97
N HIS A 202 18.78 3.71 -15.72
CA HIS A 202 17.59 3.07 -15.18
C HIS A 202 17.90 2.05 -14.08
N LEU A 203 18.95 1.24 -14.25
CA LEU A 203 19.39 0.30 -13.21
C LEU A 203 19.87 1.03 -11.96
N PHE A 204 20.67 2.08 -12.13
CA PHE A 204 21.14 2.93 -11.03
C PHE A 204 19.99 3.57 -10.26
N LEU A 205 18.98 4.10 -10.96
CA LEU A 205 17.80 4.67 -10.31
C LEU A 205 17.06 3.61 -9.48
N LYS A 206 16.84 2.41 -10.03
CA LYS A 206 16.02 1.36 -9.40
C LYS A 206 16.62 0.74 -8.13
N GLN A 207 17.90 0.93 -7.83
CA GLN A 207 18.52 0.34 -6.64
C GLN A 207 18.05 0.95 -5.32
N PHE A 208 17.49 2.16 -5.35
CA PHE A 208 17.06 2.87 -4.15
C PHE A 208 15.62 2.50 -3.79
N GLU A 209 15.38 2.10 -2.54
CA GLU A 209 14.04 1.77 -2.03
C GLU A 209 13.43 2.93 -1.24
N VAL A 210 14.27 3.74 -0.58
CA VAL A 210 13.84 4.84 0.28
C VAL A 210 13.43 6.05 -0.56
N MET A 211 12.30 6.68 -0.21
CA MET A 211 11.75 7.82 -0.96
C MET A 211 12.72 9.00 -1.02
N GLU A 212 13.33 9.35 0.11
CA GLU A 212 14.28 10.45 0.23
C GLU A 212 15.51 10.24 -0.68
N GLU A 213 16.03 9.02 -0.75
CA GLU A 213 17.15 8.65 -1.64
C GLU A 213 16.75 8.72 -3.11
N ARG A 214 15.59 8.16 -3.47
CA ARG A 214 15.04 8.26 -4.83
C ARG A 214 14.92 9.70 -5.29
N ILE A 215 14.44 10.58 -4.42
CA ILE A 215 14.31 12.02 -4.70
C ILE A 215 15.68 12.65 -4.91
N LEU A 216 16.65 12.40 -4.03
CA LEU A 216 17.99 12.97 -4.12
C LEU A 216 18.70 12.56 -5.41
N ILE A 217 18.67 11.26 -5.71
CA ILE A 217 19.30 10.71 -6.91
C ILE A 217 18.61 11.23 -8.17
N MET A 218 17.28 11.36 -8.17
CA MET A 218 16.56 11.94 -9.29
C MET A 218 16.94 13.41 -9.52
N MET A 219 17.06 14.21 -8.46
CA MET A 219 17.53 15.60 -8.53
C MET A 219 18.97 15.69 -9.04
N PHE A 220 19.84 14.79 -8.59
CA PHE A 220 21.22 14.69 -9.07
C PHE A 220 21.27 14.34 -10.56
N MET A 221 20.50 13.35 -11.01
CA MET A 221 20.46 12.93 -12.42
C MET A 221 19.92 14.03 -13.33
N LEU A 222 18.86 14.74 -12.91
CA LEU A 222 18.36 15.92 -13.63
C LEU A 222 19.43 16.99 -13.82
N LYS A 223 20.25 17.22 -12.79
CA LYS A 223 21.36 18.16 -12.84
C LYS A 223 22.48 17.67 -13.76
N LEU A 224 22.87 16.39 -13.64
CA LEU A 224 23.93 15.76 -14.44
C LEU A 224 23.58 15.74 -15.93
N LYS A 225 22.30 15.56 -16.26
CA LYS A 225 21.75 15.58 -17.63
C LYS A 225 21.41 17.00 -18.12
N ASN A 226 21.71 18.04 -17.33
CA ASN A 226 21.40 19.44 -17.64
C ASN A 226 19.92 19.71 -17.98
N VAL A 227 18.98 18.99 -17.37
CA VAL A 227 17.54 19.18 -17.60
C VAL A 227 16.99 20.27 -16.70
N ALA A 228 17.25 20.20 -15.39
CA ALA A 228 16.74 21.17 -14.43
C ALA A 228 17.68 21.30 -13.23
N THR A 229 17.90 22.54 -12.78
CA THR A 229 18.72 22.85 -11.59
C THR A 229 17.87 23.00 -10.33
N ALA A 230 16.64 23.50 -10.48
CA ALA A 230 15.66 23.62 -9.42
C ALA A 230 14.31 23.10 -9.94
N ILE A 231 13.59 22.37 -9.09
CA ILE A 231 12.38 21.66 -9.50
C ILE A 231 11.21 21.92 -8.58
N ARG A 232 10.00 21.86 -9.13
CA ARG A 232 8.77 21.91 -8.33
C ARG A 232 8.42 20.53 -7.76
N PRO A 233 7.74 20.47 -6.61
CA PRO A 233 7.28 19.19 -6.05
C PRO A 233 6.42 18.37 -7.00
N ASN A 234 5.58 19.02 -7.83
CA ASN A 234 4.77 18.33 -8.81
C ASN A 234 5.62 17.65 -9.89
N PHE A 235 6.66 18.33 -10.38
CA PHE A 235 7.58 17.75 -11.36
C PHE A 235 8.29 16.51 -10.81
N MET A 236 8.77 16.56 -9.56
CA MET A 236 9.34 15.39 -8.90
C MET A 236 8.33 14.26 -8.77
N TYR A 237 7.07 14.57 -8.45
CA TYR A 237 6.02 13.55 -8.41
C TYR A 237 5.83 12.86 -9.76
N LEU A 238 5.74 13.63 -10.85
CA LEU A 238 5.61 13.07 -12.21
C LEU A 238 6.80 12.17 -12.58
N LEU A 239 8.03 12.58 -12.23
CA LEU A 239 9.22 11.74 -12.42
C LEU A 239 9.17 10.45 -11.60
N MET A 240 8.71 10.54 -10.34
CA MET A 240 8.56 9.37 -9.47
C MET A 240 7.55 8.38 -10.04
N VAL A 241 6.42 8.86 -10.56
CA VAL A 241 5.42 8.02 -11.24
C VAL A 241 6.04 7.37 -12.47
N LYS A 242 6.63 8.16 -13.38
CA LYS A 242 7.15 7.68 -14.66
C LYS A 242 8.29 6.68 -14.52
N ILE A 243 9.23 6.91 -13.58
CA ILE A 243 10.47 6.13 -13.49
C ILE A 243 10.36 4.99 -12.48
N TYR A 244 9.71 5.21 -11.34
CA TYR A 244 9.60 4.23 -10.27
C TYR A 244 8.25 3.52 -10.21
N GLY A 245 7.29 3.88 -11.07
CA GLY A 245 5.91 3.39 -10.95
C GLY A 245 5.30 3.78 -9.61
N TYR A 246 5.64 4.97 -9.09
CA TYR A 246 5.17 5.41 -7.78
C TYR A 246 3.64 5.62 -7.79
N ASP A 247 2.94 4.94 -6.88
CA ASP A 247 1.48 4.91 -6.73
C ASP A 247 0.96 5.85 -5.62
N GLY A 248 1.84 6.45 -4.82
CA GLY A 248 1.44 7.27 -3.69
C GLY A 248 1.04 8.71 -4.04
N LEU A 249 0.50 9.45 -3.05
CA LEU A 249 0.01 10.82 -3.27
C LEU A 249 1.14 11.83 -3.58
N PRO A 250 0.88 12.89 -4.39
CA PRO A 250 1.83 13.99 -4.63
C PRO A 250 2.32 14.67 -3.34
N ARG A 251 1.44 14.73 -2.33
CA ARG A 251 1.78 15.31 -1.03
C ARG A 251 2.90 14.55 -0.31
N SER A 252 2.98 13.23 -0.50
CA SER A 252 4.03 12.40 0.10
C SER A 252 5.40 12.73 -0.50
N VAL A 253 5.48 12.94 -1.82
CA VAL A 253 6.71 13.39 -2.50
C VAL A 253 7.14 14.78 -2.00
N HIS A 254 6.20 15.69 -1.79
CA HIS A 254 6.49 17.00 -1.18
C HIS A 254 7.04 16.88 0.25
N LEU A 255 6.50 15.98 1.07
CA LEU A 255 7.04 15.72 2.40
C LEU A 255 8.44 15.09 2.32
N GLY A 256 8.66 14.15 1.39
CA GLY A 256 9.97 13.56 1.10
C GLY A 256 10.99 14.63 0.72
N LEU A 257 10.67 15.53 -0.21
CA LEU A 257 11.51 16.67 -0.58
C LEU A 257 11.85 17.58 0.61
N SER A 258 10.96 17.70 1.59
CA SER A 258 11.24 18.50 2.80
C SER A 258 12.20 17.78 3.76
N ARG A 259 12.21 16.44 3.74
CA ARG A 259 13.06 15.58 4.58
C ARG A 259 14.45 15.37 4.00
N THR A 260 14.67 15.62 2.71
CA THR A 260 16.00 15.55 2.09
C THR A 260 16.94 16.70 2.51
N ARG A 261 16.48 17.63 3.35
CA ARG A 261 17.33 18.68 3.92
C ARG A 261 18.27 18.07 4.98
N PRO A 262 19.55 18.50 5.07
CA PRO A 262 20.15 19.69 4.44
C PRO A 262 20.67 19.49 3.00
N LEU A 263 20.63 18.26 2.46
CA LEU A 263 21.17 17.92 1.14
C LEU A 263 20.43 18.63 -0.03
N THR A 264 19.25 19.18 0.24
CA THR A 264 18.54 20.09 -0.67
C THR A 264 18.23 21.42 0.01
N LYS A 265 18.11 22.48 -0.80
CA LYS A 265 17.55 23.77 -0.38
C LYS A 265 16.19 24.03 -0.99
N LYS A 266 15.35 24.68 -0.19
CA LYS A 266 14.06 25.20 -0.62
C LYS A 266 14.21 26.66 -1.06
N ILE A 267 13.87 26.95 -2.31
CA ILE A 267 13.91 28.31 -2.87
C ILE A 267 12.51 28.74 -3.30
N LYS A 268 12.24 30.05 -3.23
CA LYS A 268 10.98 30.64 -3.70
C LYS A 268 11.27 31.41 -4.98
N TRP A 269 10.67 30.98 -6.08
CA TRP A 269 10.82 31.63 -7.40
C TRP A 269 9.44 31.78 -8.04
N TYR A 270 9.13 32.97 -8.56
CA TYR A 270 7.82 33.32 -9.13
C TYR A 270 6.63 32.95 -8.23
N ASN A 271 6.76 33.25 -6.92
CA ASN A 271 5.80 32.88 -5.89
C ASN A 271 5.52 31.38 -5.72
N LYS A 272 6.33 30.51 -6.34
CA LYS A 272 6.24 29.06 -6.26
C LYS A 272 7.46 28.49 -5.53
N ILE A 273 7.24 27.40 -4.81
CA ILE A 273 8.30 26.68 -4.08
C ILE A 273 9.02 25.74 -5.06
N HIS A 274 10.34 25.83 -5.07
CA HIS A 274 11.21 24.91 -5.78
C HIS A 274 12.24 24.32 -4.80
N TYR A 275 12.81 23.18 -5.18
CA TYR A 275 13.87 22.50 -4.48
C TYR A 275 15.07 22.39 -5.39
N GLN A 276 16.26 22.63 -4.85
CA GLN A 276 17.53 22.51 -5.56
C GLN A 276 18.48 21.66 -4.72
N ILE A 277 19.19 20.74 -5.37
CA ILE A 277 20.19 19.91 -4.70
C ILE A 277 21.41 20.78 -4.33
N GLU A 278 21.85 20.66 -3.09
CA GLU A 278 23.03 21.38 -2.58
C GLU A 278 24.31 20.59 -2.87
N LYS A 279 25.46 21.23 -2.66
CA LYS A 279 26.77 20.58 -2.88
C LYS A 279 26.89 19.27 -2.09
N GLU A 280 26.53 19.27 -0.81
CA GLU A 280 26.55 18.06 0.03
C GLU A 280 25.68 16.93 -0.53
N GLY A 281 24.53 17.26 -1.13
CA GLY A 281 23.66 16.28 -1.78
C GLY A 281 24.23 15.74 -3.09
N ILE A 282 24.99 16.56 -3.82
CA ILE A 282 25.71 16.15 -5.02
C ILE A 282 26.84 15.21 -4.64
N ASP A 283 27.67 15.60 -3.66
CA ASP A 283 28.79 14.79 -3.19
C ASP A 283 28.29 13.41 -2.73
N TRP A 284 27.21 13.37 -1.94
CA TRP A 284 26.55 12.11 -1.54
C TRP A 284 26.09 11.26 -2.73
N ALA A 285 25.45 11.88 -3.73
CA ALA A 285 24.94 11.17 -4.90
C ALA A 285 26.06 10.66 -5.83
N GLU A 286 27.17 11.41 -5.94
CA GLU A 286 28.37 10.99 -6.66
C GLU A 286 29.02 9.77 -6.02
N ASP A 287 29.09 9.72 -4.69
CA ASP A 287 29.57 8.54 -3.95
C ASP A 287 28.73 7.30 -4.28
N GLN A 288 27.39 7.43 -4.32
CA GLN A 288 26.50 6.32 -4.71
C GLN A 288 26.74 5.88 -6.16
N LEU A 289 26.93 6.84 -7.08
CA LEU A 289 27.18 6.54 -8.48
C LEU A 289 28.54 5.85 -8.69
N ASN A 290 29.57 6.26 -7.95
CA ASN A 290 30.89 5.65 -7.99
C ASN A 290 30.86 4.23 -7.42
N ALA A 291 30.14 4.02 -6.31
CA ALA A 291 29.91 2.70 -5.74
C ALA A 291 29.18 1.76 -6.72
N PHE A 292 28.20 2.26 -7.47
CA PHE A 292 27.49 1.46 -8.48
C PHE A 292 28.34 1.10 -9.70
N LYS A 293 29.34 1.90 -10.04
CA LYS A 293 30.25 1.64 -11.17
C LYS A 293 31.40 0.69 -10.84
N SER A 294 31.69 0.51 -9.55
CA SER A 294 32.78 -0.34 -9.05
C SER A 294 32.34 -1.79 -8.97
#